data_AF-A0A2I0GKB5-F1
#
_entry.id   AF-A0A2I0GKB5-F1
#
_cell.length_a   1.000
_cell.length_b   1.000
_cell.length_c   1.000
_cell.angle_alpha   90.00
_cell.angle_beta   90.00
_cell.angle_gamma   90.00
#
_symmetry.space_group_name_H-M   'P 1'
#
loop_
_entity.id
_entity.type
_entity.pdbx_description
1 polymer ?
#
loop_
_entity_poly.entity_id
_entity_poly.type
_entity_poly.pdbx_seq_one_letter_code
_entity_poly.pdbx_strand_id
1 'polypeptide(L)'
;VLGKFHPHGDTAVYDSLVRMAQALTEAVLLADIDQKTVDFVPNFDNSQMEPSLLPARLPTLLLNGSSGIAVGMATNIPPHNLGELVDVLCALIHNPEATLQELLEYMPGPDFPTGGLIMGNMG
;
A
#
# COMPACT_ATOMS: atom_id res chain seq x y z
N VAL A 1 10.68 -14.66 -9.20
CA VAL A 1 9.26 -14.24 -9.31
C VAL A 1 8.58 -15.06 -10.39
N LEU A 2 8.97 -14.91 -11.66
CA LEU A 2 8.45 -15.72 -12.77
C LEU A 2 8.73 -17.22 -12.58
N GLY A 3 7.78 -18.06 -12.97
CA GLY A 3 7.86 -19.52 -12.88
C GLY A 3 7.75 -20.11 -11.46
N LYS A 4 7.82 -19.26 -10.41
CA LYS A 4 7.70 -19.70 -9.01
C LYS A 4 6.47 -19.12 -8.31
N PHE A 5 6.17 -17.84 -8.49
CA PHE A 5 5.11 -17.15 -7.74
C PHE A 5 4.10 -16.41 -8.64
N HIS A 6 4.46 -16.13 -9.90
CA HIS A 6 3.59 -15.38 -10.81
C HIS A 6 3.56 -16.03 -12.20
N PRO A 7 2.53 -16.84 -12.53
CA PRO A 7 2.43 -17.60 -13.78
C PRO A 7 1.91 -16.73 -14.95
N HIS A 8 2.50 -15.55 -15.14
CA HIS A 8 2.12 -14.59 -16.19
C HIS A 8 3.36 -14.09 -16.95
N GLY A 9 3.12 -13.30 -18.01
CA GLY A 9 4.17 -12.74 -18.85
C GLY A 9 5.18 -11.88 -18.08
N ASP A 10 6.43 -11.89 -18.53
CA ASP A 10 7.54 -11.15 -17.94
C ASP A 10 7.37 -9.63 -18.00
N THR A 11 6.77 -9.11 -19.08
CA THR A 11 6.51 -7.67 -19.27
C THR A 11 5.71 -7.08 -18.11
N ALA A 12 4.60 -7.72 -17.72
CA ALA A 12 3.75 -7.21 -16.64
C ALA A 12 4.48 -7.16 -15.29
N VAL A 13 5.33 -8.16 -15.03
CA VAL A 13 6.16 -8.19 -13.82
C VAL A 13 7.24 -7.12 -13.88
N TYR A 14 7.92 -6.98 -15.00
CA TYR A 14 8.99 -5.99 -15.18
C TYR A 14 8.47 -4.55 -15.05
N ASP A 15 7.39 -4.22 -15.76
CA ASP A 15 6.80 -2.87 -15.72
C ASP A 15 6.33 -2.50 -14.30
N SER A 16 5.78 -3.47 -13.57
CA SER A 16 5.40 -3.28 -12.16
C SER A 16 6.61 -3.00 -11.28
N LEU A 17 7.71 -3.74 -11.44
CA LEU A 17 8.95 -3.54 -10.68
C LEU A 17 9.58 -2.17 -10.97
N VAL A 18 9.60 -1.73 -12.23
CA VAL A 18 10.12 -0.41 -12.61
C VAL A 18 9.33 0.70 -11.92
N ARG A 19 8.01 0.57 -11.81
CA ARG A 19 7.16 1.53 -11.09
C ARG A 19 7.42 1.54 -9.57
N MET A 20 7.87 0.41 -9.01
CA MET A 20 8.11 0.23 -7.57
C MET A 20 9.58 0.39 -7.16
N ALA A 21 10.48 0.81 -8.06
CA ALA A 21 11.93 0.81 -7.86
C ALA A 21 12.49 1.78 -6.78
N GLN A 22 11.69 2.13 -5.77
CA GLN A 22 12.09 2.94 -4.62
C GLN A 22 12.66 2.07 -3.49
N ALA A 23 13.73 2.57 -2.87
CA ALA A 23 14.59 1.84 -1.92
C ALA A 23 13.91 1.44 -0.59
N LEU A 24 12.77 2.02 -0.24
CA LEU A 24 12.13 1.83 1.08
C LEU A 24 11.36 0.51 1.22
N THR A 25 11.13 -0.19 0.10
CA THR A 25 10.19 -1.31 0.00
C THR A 25 10.57 -2.51 0.88
N GLU A 26 11.86 -2.88 0.93
CA GLU A 26 12.32 -4.06 1.68
C GLU A 26 12.19 -3.89 3.21
N ALA A 27 12.66 -2.75 3.74
CA ALA A 27 12.64 -2.49 5.18
C ALA A 27 11.24 -2.32 5.77
N VAL A 28 10.27 -1.91 4.95
CA VAL A 28 8.89 -1.64 5.41
C VAL A 28 7.96 -2.83 5.20
N LEU A 29 8.09 -3.54 4.07
CA LEU A 29 7.15 -4.61 3.72
C LEU A 29 7.57 -5.98 4.21
N LEU A 30 8.88 -6.26 4.33
CA LEU A 30 9.39 -7.60 4.67
C LEU A 30 9.87 -7.73 6.12
N ALA A 31 9.86 -6.64 6.89
CA ALA A 31 10.20 -6.69 8.30
C ALA A 31 9.34 -7.72 9.04
N ASP A 32 10.00 -8.55 9.86
CA ASP A 32 9.40 -9.59 10.69
C ASP A 32 8.67 -10.72 9.95
N ILE A 33 8.86 -10.87 8.64
CA ILE A 33 8.19 -11.93 7.87
C ILE A 33 8.55 -13.34 8.37
N ASP A 34 9.78 -13.53 8.87
CA ASP A 34 10.26 -14.80 9.44
C ASP A 34 9.75 -15.06 10.87
N GLN A 35 9.08 -14.08 11.51
CA GLN A 35 8.61 -14.18 12.90
C GLN A 35 7.17 -14.70 13.00
N LYS A 36 6.67 -15.43 11.98
CA LYS A 36 5.29 -15.96 11.92
C LYS A 36 4.22 -14.87 12.09
N THR A 37 4.46 -13.71 11.50
CA THR A 37 3.56 -12.55 11.54
C THR A 37 2.42 -12.65 10.52
N VAL A 38 2.60 -13.47 9.48
CA VAL A 38 1.63 -13.68 8.40
C VAL A 38 1.56 -15.16 8.04
N ASP A 39 0.40 -15.59 7.56
CA ASP A 39 0.20 -16.95 7.08
C ASP A 39 0.83 -17.14 5.70
N PHE A 40 1.48 -18.28 5.52
CA PHE A 40 2.02 -18.72 4.23
C PHE A 40 1.07 -19.74 3.60
N VAL A 41 0.84 -19.58 2.31
CA VAL A 41 0.01 -20.46 1.49
C VAL A 41 0.84 -21.12 0.39
N PRO A 42 0.45 -22.30 -0.10
CA PRO A 42 1.06 -22.88 -1.29
C PRO A 42 0.90 -21.95 -2.50
N ASN A 43 1.94 -21.87 -3.33
CA ASN A 43 1.91 -21.14 -4.60
C ASN A 43 1.05 -21.88 -5.67
N PHE A 44 0.97 -21.30 -6.87
CA PHE A 44 0.08 -21.79 -7.95
C PHE A 44 0.28 -23.26 -8.38
N ASP A 45 1.48 -23.84 -8.20
CA ASP A 45 1.80 -25.24 -8.52
C ASP A 45 2.09 -26.10 -7.27
N ASN A 46 1.87 -25.55 -6.07
CA ASN A 46 2.18 -26.16 -4.77
C ASN A 46 3.65 -26.56 -4.55
N SER A 47 4.59 -26.10 -5.39
CA SER A 47 6.02 -26.41 -5.23
C SER A 47 6.71 -25.58 -4.14
N GLN A 48 6.15 -24.41 -3.81
CA GLN A 48 6.72 -23.45 -2.86
C GLN A 48 5.61 -22.82 -2.01
N MET A 49 6.02 -22.17 -0.92
CA MET A 49 5.15 -21.38 -0.06
C MET A 49 5.35 -19.89 -0.34
N GLU A 50 4.28 -19.11 -0.34
CA GLU A 50 4.29 -17.65 -0.45
C GLU A 50 3.44 -17.01 0.67
N PRO A 51 3.81 -15.81 1.14
CA PRO A 51 3.02 -15.12 2.15
C PRO A 51 1.68 -14.68 1.56
N SER A 52 0.59 -14.91 2.29
CA SER A 52 -0.75 -14.46 1.89
C SER A 52 -0.89 -12.93 1.91
N LEU A 53 -0.18 -12.29 2.84
CA LEU A 53 -0.10 -10.84 3.06
C LEU A 53 1.32 -10.49 3.49
N LEU A 54 1.73 -9.24 3.31
CA LEU A 54 2.99 -8.75 3.86
C LEU A 54 2.74 -8.13 5.24
N PRO A 55 3.68 -8.27 6.20
CA PRO A 55 3.54 -7.67 7.53
C PRO A 55 3.32 -6.14 7.50
N ALA A 56 3.89 -5.45 6.50
CA ALA A 56 3.65 -4.05 6.17
C ALA A 56 3.55 -3.11 7.39
N ARG A 57 4.70 -2.74 7.97
CA ARG A 57 4.78 -1.91 9.19
C ARG A 57 4.27 -0.47 9.01
N LEU A 58 4.09 0.00 7.78
CA LEU A 58 3.56 1.31 7.45
C LEU A 58 2.28 1.16 6.61
N PRO A 59 1.36 2.15 6.64
CA PRO A 59 0.13 2.15 5.85
C PRO A 59 0.40 2.37 4.34
N THR A 60 0.98 1.36 3.68
CA THR A 60 1.51 1.47 2.32
C THR A 60 0.47 1.72 1.24
N LEU A 61 -0.78 1.29 1.46
CA LEU A 61 -1.88 1.53 0.53
C LEU A 61 -2.18 3.03 0.36
N LEU A 62 -2.31 3.78 1.46
CA LEU A 62 -2.58 5.22 1.40
C LEU A 62 -1.31 6.02 1.13
N LEU A 63 -0.15 5.55 1.63
CA LEU A 63 1.14 6.19 1.40
C LEU A 63 1.47 6.26 -0.10
N ASN A 64 1.35 5.14 -0.81
CA ASN A 64 1.70 5.07 -2.23
C ASN A 64 0.50 5.24 -3.17
N GLY A 65 -0.71 5.09 -2.65
CA GLY A 65 -1.92 4.99 -3.47
C GLY A 65 -2.01 3.67 -4.24
N SER A 66 -3.07 3.56 -5.04
CA SER A 66 -3.30 2.42 -5.93
C SER A 66 -4.19 2.83 -7.08
N SER A 67 -3.89 2.36 -8.29
CA SER A 67 -4.72 2.57 -9.46
C SER A 67 -4.84 1.27 -10.24
N GLY A 68 -6.07 0.88 -10.58
CA GLY A 68 -6.33 -0.41 -11.23
C GLY A 68 -7.73 -0.51 -11.81
N ILE A 69 -7.85 -1.28 -12.89
CA ILE A 69 -9.12 -1.53 -13.58
C ILE A 69 -9.40 -3.02 -13.48
N ALA A 70 -10.55 -3.37 -12.92
CA ALA A 70 -11.06 -4.73 -12.85
C ALA A 70 -12.27 -4.89 -13.78
N VAL A 71 -12.98 -6.02 -13.68
CA VAL A 71 -14.17 -6.27 -14.49
C VAL A 71 -15.39 -5.60 -13.84
N GLY A 72 -15.90 -4.54 -14.45
CA GLY A 72 -17.07 -3.81 -13.97
C GLY A 72 -16.80 -2.80 -12.85
N MET A 73 -15.54 -2.61 -12.44
CA MET A 73 -15.13 -1.63 -11.42
C MET A 73 -13.72 -1.11 -11.67
N ALA A 74 -13.39 0.03 -11.08
CA ALA A 74 -12.05 0.60 -11.09
C ALA A 74 -11.71 1.18 -9.71
N THR A 75 -10.42 1.27 -9.40
CA THR A 75 -9.91 1.91 -8.18
C THR A 75 -8.89 2.98 -8.56
N ASN A 76 -8.93 4.09 -7.82
CA ASN A 76 -7.96 5.17 -7.94
C ASN A 76 -7.81 5.88 -6.59
N ILE A 77 -6.84 5.43 -5.80
CA ILE A 77 -6.50 5.94 -4.47
C ILE A 77 -5.23 6.78 -4.62
N PRO A 78 -5.26 8.07 -4.28
CA PRO A 78 -4.08 8.92 -4.39
C PRO A 78 -3.10 8.69 -3.22
N PRO A 79 -1.81 9.02 -3.39
CA PRO A 79 -0.80 8.95 -2.33
C PRO A 79 -1.03 10.04 -1.26
N HIS A 80 -0.56 9.79 -0.05
CA HIS A 80 -0.66 10.69 1.11
C HIS A 80 0.67 10.80 1.84
N ASN A 81 0.80 11.85 2.65
CA ASN A 81 2.02 12.09 3.41
C ASN A 81 2.16 11.07 4.55
N LEU A 82 3.38 10.55 4.76
CA LEU A 82 3.65 9.56 5.81
C LEU A 82 3.42 10.12 7.22
N GLY A 83 3.82 11.37 7.47
CA GLY A 83 3.66 12.01 8.79
C GLY A 83 2.19 12.16 9.15
N GLU A 84 1.41 12.71 8.23
CA GLU A 84 -0.04 12.89 8.38
C GLU A 84 -0.77 11.56 8.59
N LEU A 85 -0.40 10.51 7.84
CA LEU A 85 -0.96 9.17 8.04
C LEU A 85 -0.65 8.60 9.43
N VAL A 86 0.58 8.79 9.93
CA VAL A 86 0.95 8.34 11.27
C VAL A 86 0.19 9.11 12.33
N ASP A 87 -0.02 10.41 12.15
CA ASP A 87 -0.80 11.25 13.07
C ASP A 87 -2.28 10.83 13.11
N VAL A 88 -2.88 10.55 11.95
CA VAL A 88 -4.24 9.98 11.84
C VAL A 88 -4.34 8.63 12.54
N LEU A 89 -3.38 7.72 12.31
CA LEU A 89 -3.36 6.41 12.98
C LEU A 89 -3.22 6.56 14.48
N CYS A 90 -2.36 7.46 14.96
CA CYS A 90 -2.24 7.78 16.37
C CYS A 90 -3.56 8.31 16.93
N ALA A 91 -4.23 9.24 16.22
CA ALA A 91 -5.52 9.77 16.63
C ALA A 91 -6.58 8.65 16.75
N LEU A 92 -6.66 7.76 15.77
CA LEU A 92 -7.58 6.61 15.77
C LEU A 92 -7.30 5.61 16.90
N ILE A 93 -6.02 5.37 17.23
CA ILE A 93 -5.65 4.49 18.35
C ILE A 93 -6.17 5.06 19.68
N HIS A 94 -6.12 6.38 19.87
CA HIS A 94 -6.59 7.03 21.10
C HIS A 94 -8.11 7.23 21.11
N ASN A 95 -8.72 7.45 19.94
CA ASN A 95 -10.17 7.61 19.79
C ASN A 95 -10.67 6.81 18.57
N PRO A 96 -11.10 5.55 18.76
CA PRO A 96 -11.62 4.71 17.68
C PRO A 96 -12.90 5.25 17.02
N GLU A 97 -13.63 6.13 17.70
CA GLU A 97 -14.88 6.73 17.22
C GLU A 97 -14.66 8.12 16.60
N ALA A 98 -13.40 8.49 16.33
CA ALA A 98 -13.08 9.76 15.68
C ALA A 98 -13.80 9.87 14.33
N THR A 99 -14.42 11.03 14.12
CA THR A 99 -15.16 11.32 12.90
C THR A 99 -14.23 11.62 11.74
N LEU A 100 -14.71 11.43 10.51
CA LEU A 100 -13.92 11.75 9.32
C LEU A 100 -13.43 13.21 9.32
N GLN A 101 -14.26 14.14 9.78
CA GLN A 101 -13.89 15.56 9.87
C GLN A 101 -12.69 15.78 10.79
N GLU A 102 -12.65 15.11 11.95
CA GLU A 102 -11.51 15.21 12.89
C GLU A 102 -10.25 14.57 12.29
N LEU A 103 -10.37 13.46 11.55
CA LEU A 103 -9.21 12.84 10.89
C LEU A 103 -8.65 13.72 9.77
N LEU A 104 -9.51 14.43 9.05
CA LEU A 104 -9.10 15.36 8.00
C LEU A 104 -8.35 16.59 8.55
N GLU A 105 -8.44 16.89 9.85
CA GLU A 105 -7.59 17.91 10.47
C GLU A 105 -6.11 17.48 10.52
N TYR A 106 -5.85 16.18 10.66
CA TYR A 106 -4.50 15.61 10.65
C TYR A 106 -4.02 15.26 9.24
N MET A 107 -4.94 14.93 8.33
CA MET A 107 -4.64 14.58 6.93
C MET A 107 -5.52 15.39 5.99
N PRO A 108 -5.14 16.65 5.66
CA PRO A 108 -5.97 17.58 4.91
C PRO A 108 -6.19 17.15 3.45
N GLY A 109 -5.34 16.29 2.90
CA GLY A 109 -5.55 15.74 1.57
C GLY A 109 -4.38 14.92 1.03
N PRO A 110 -4.42 14.59 -0.27
CA PRO A 110 -3.35 13.85 -0.93
C PRO A 110 -2.03 14.61 -1.03
N ASP A 111 -0.93 13.86 -1.01
CA ASP A 111 0.43 14.37 -1.19
C ASP A 111 1.10 13.66 -2.36
N PHE A 112 1.20 14.35 -3.50
CA PHE A 112 1.74 13.77 -4.73
C PHE A 112 3.27 13.89 -4.77
N PRO A 113 4.01 12.83 -5.19
CA PRO A 113 5.46 12.89 -5.30
C PRO A 113 5.96 13.91 -6.34
N THR A 114 5.08 14.34 -7.25
CA THR A 114 5.34 15.37 -8.25
C THR A 114 5.17 16.80 -7.72
N GLY A 115 4.71 16.96 -6.48
CA GLY A 115 4.18 18.22 -5.98
C GLY A 115 2.93 18.68 -6.73
N GLY A 116 2.64 19.98 -6.69
CA GLY A 116 1.48 20.59 -7.33
C GLY A 116 0.62 21.40 -6.36
N LEU A 117 -0.52 21.88 -6.84
CA LEU A 117 -1.51 22.59 -6.03
C LEU A 117 -2.88 21.92 -6.21
N ILE A 118 -3.52 21.58 -5.10
CA ILE A 118 -4.90 21.11 -5.06
C ILE A 118 -5.81 22.31 -4.84
N MET A 119 -6.78 22.52 -5.73
CA MET A 119 -7.69 23.67 -5.68
C MET A 119 -8.97 23.31 -4.91
N GLY A 120 -9.04 23.74 -3.66
CA GLY A 120 -10.20 23.52 -2.79
C GLY A 120 -10.17 22.17 -2.08
N ASN A 121 -11.15 21.96 -1.20
CA ASN A 121 -11.28 20.80 -0.30
C ASN A 121 -12.68 20.15 -0.35
N MET A 122 -13.46 20.43 -1.39
CA MET A 122 -14.81 19.86 -1.59
C MET A 122 -14.83 18.60 -2.47
N GLY A 123 -13.65 18.06 -2.79
CA GLY A 123 -13.46 16.96 -3.73
C GLY A 123 -13.23 15.61 -3.07
#